data_AF-A0A841PL42-F1
#
_entry.id   AF-A0A841PL42-F1
#
_cell.length_a   1.000
_cell.length_b   1.000
_cell.length_c   1.000
_cell.angle_alpha   90.00
_cell.angle_beta   90.00
_cell.angle_gamma   90.00
#
_symmetry.space_group_name_H-M   'P 1'
#
loop_
_entity.id
_entity.type
_entity.pdbx_description
1 polymer ?
#
loop_
_entity_poly.entity_id
_entity_poly.type
_entity_poly.pdbx_seq_one_letter_code
_entity_poly.pdbx_strand_id
1 'polypeptide(L)'
;MREALLRLEADGLLQIVPKKGAYVPPITEAEIEAVMQARGLVEEWCAGRAAGFGDMLAAELDRLIARQVEVRHDPVAFIECDREFHRTIVRAAGNPVLADFYESLRDRQLRMGVHTIMIFGERGDSVLAEHAAIVEGIRCGRPEQASAAVAEHLARTLVALRLPMMAGFGSVATARSPAAAAQ
;
A
#
# COMPACT_ATOMS: atom_id res chain seq x y z
N MET A 1 21.85 -18.30 3.60
CA MET A 1 20.43 -18.68 3.40
C MET A 1 19.59 -18.58 4.67
N ARG A 2 20.03 -19.09 5.83
CA ARG A 2 19.28 -19.02 7.11
C ARG A 2 19.01 -17.59 7.60
N GLU A 3 19.99 -16.69 7.49
CA GLU A 3 19.83 -15.29 7.91
C GLU A 3 18.82 -14.51 7.07
N ALA A 4 18.78 -14.76 5.76
CA ALA A 4 17.79 -14.16 4.87
C ALA A 4 16.35 -14.61 5.23
N LEU A 5 16.16 -15.89 5.57
CA LEU A 5 14.86 -16.40 6.02
C LEU A 5 14.43 -15.82 7.37
N LEU A 6 15.36 -15.64 8.30
CA LEU A 6 15.08 -15.00 9.60
C LEU A 6 14.75 -13.51 9.44
N ARG A 7 15.37 -12.82 8.47
CA ARG A 7 15.01 -11.43 8.13
C ARG A 7 13.58 -11.35 7.61
N LEU A 8 13.23 -12.21 6.65
CA LEU A 8 11.87 -12.29 6.11
C LEU A 8 10.82 -12.65 7.18
N GLU A 9 11.19 -13.49 8.14
CA GLU A 9 10.33 -13.81 9.29
C GLU A 9 10.17 -12.62 10.25
N ALA A 10 11.26 -11.91 10.57
CA ALA A 10 11.21 -10.68 11.37
C ALA A 10 10.38 -9.57 10.69
N ASP A 11 10.43 -9.50 9.36
CA ASP A 11 9.62 -8.58 8.56
C ASP A 11 8.17 -9.06 8.38
N GLY A 12 7.80 -10.23 8.93
CA GLY A 12 6.44 -10.79 8.87
C GLY A 12 6.02 -11.26 7.47
N LEU A 13 6.97 -11.39 6.55
CA LEU A 13 6.74 -11.82 5.16
C LEU A 13 6.66 -13.34 5.03
N LEU A 14 7.16 -14.06 6.02
CA LEU A 14 7.27 -15.52 6.03
C LEU A 14 7.17 -16.03 7.46
N GLN A 15 6.63 -17.23 7.64
CA GLN A 15 6.59 -17.91 8.94
C GLN A 15 7.33 -19.23 8.84
N ILE A 16 8.28 -19.46 9.74
CA ILE A 16 9.06 -20.69 9.80
C ILE A 16 8.39 -21.64 10.80
N VAL A 17 7.95 -22.80 10.31
CA VAL A 17 7.34 -23.83 11.16
C VAL A 17 8.32 -24.98 11.35
N PRO A 18 8.71 -25.31 12.60
CA PRO A 18 9.64 -26.40 12.88
C PRO A 18 9.21 -27.70 12.19
N LYS A 19 10.13 -28.30 11.42
CA LYS A 19 9.94 -29.57 10.67
C LYS A 19 8.89 -29.52 9.55
N LYS A 20 8.27 -28.37 9.26
CA LYS A 20 7.29 -28.21 8.16
C LYS A 20 7.76 -27.23 7.07
N GLY A 21 8.87 -26.53 7.29
CA GLY A 21 9.42 -25.58 6.33
C GLY A 21 8.92 -24.15 6.59
N ALA A 22 8.94 -23.33 5.55
CA ALA A 22 8.54 -21.94 5.62
C ALA A 22 7.39 -21.65 4.65
N TYR A 23 6.45 -20.78 5.04
CA TYR A 23 5.34 -20.37 4.18
C TYR A 23 5.06 -18.87 4.30
N VAL A 24 4.42 -18.29 3.29
CA VAL A 24 3.98 -16.89 3.29
C VAL A 24 2.57 -16.83 3.88
N PRO A 25 2.34 -16.16 5.02
CA PRO A 25 1.01 -16.08 5.60
C PRO A 25 0.06 -15.23 4.71
N PRO A 26 -1.26 -15.46 4.78
CA PRO A 26 -2.23 -14.54 4.19
C PRO A 26 -2.15 -13.17 4.87
N ILE A 27 -2.48 -12.11 4.15
CA ILE A 27 -2.61 -10.76 4.72
C ILE A 27 -3.93 -10.71 5.48
N THR A 28 -3.90 -10.18 6.70
CA THR A 28 -5.11 -10.00 7.52
C THR A 28 -5.64 -8.57 7.43
N GLU A 29 -6.94 -8.36 7.69
CA GLU A 29 -7.53 -7.02 7.76
C GLU A 29 -6.84 -6.15 8.82
N ALA A 30 -6.50 -6.74 9.97
CA ALA A 30 -5.76 -6.06 11.03
C ALA A 30 -4.36 -5.61 10.57
N GLU A 31 -3.67 -6.42 9.75
CA GLU A 31 -2.38 -6.05 9.17
C GLU A 31 -2.53 -4.89 8.17
N ILE A 32 -3.56 -4.93 7.31
CA ILE A 32 -3.89 -3.84 6.39
C ILE A 32 -4.12 -2.54 7.16
N GLU A 33 -4.97 -2.59 8.18
CA GLU A 33 -5.29 -1.42 9.00
C GLU A 33 -4.03 -0.87 9.70
N ALA A 34 -3.22 -1.73 10.32
CA ALA A 34 -2.01 -1.31 11.00
C ALA A 34 -1.00 -0.64 10.05
N VAL A 35 -0.81 -1.18 8.83
CA VAL A 35 0.06 -0.58 7.83
C VAL A 35 -0.50 0.75 7.33
N MET A 36 -1.80 0.84 7.04
CA MET A 36 -2.42 2.08 6.58
C MET A 36 -2.38 3.18 7.65
N GLN A 37 -2.57 2.85 8.92
CA GLN A 37 -2.41 3.78 10.05
C GLN A 37 -0.95 4.26 10.17
N ALA A 38 0.02 3.35 10.05
CA ALA A 38 1.44 3.71 10.07
C ALA A 38 1.80 4.62 8.88
N ARG A 39 1.25 4.36 7.70
CA ARG A 39 1.37 5.24 6.52
C ARG A 39 0.80 6.63 6.81
N GLY A 40 -0.42 6.72 7.35
CA GLY A 40 -1.06 8.01 7.68
C GLY A 40 -0.19 8.87 8.59
N LEU A 41 0.29 8.31 9.70
CA LEU A 41 1.16 9.02 10.65
C LEU A 41 2.43 9.61 9.99
N VAL A 42 2.99 8.91 9.00
CA VAL A 42 4.22 9.32 8.32
C VAL A 42 3.92 10.27 7.16
N GLU A 43 3.08 9.83 6.22
CA GLU A 43 2.84 10.51 4.97
C GLU A 43 2.11 11.85 5.18
N GLU A 44 1.19 11.95 6.14
CA GLU A 44 0.48 13.21 6.42
C GLU A 44 1.45 14.30 6.92
N TRP A 45 2.31 13.95 7.88
CA TRP A 45 3.34 14.87 8.38
C TRP A 45 4.34 15.23 7.28
N CYS A 46 4.79 14.23 6.52
CA CYS A 46 5.73 14.42 5.42
C CYS A 46 5.15 15.33 4.34
N ALA A 47 3.89 15.17 3.94
CA ALA A 47 3.23 16.01 2.94
C ALA A 47 3.11 17.46 3.40
N GLY A 48 2.71 17.68 4.66
CA GLY A 48 2.67 19.01 5.26
C GLY A 48 4.06 19.67 5.27
N ARG A 49 5.10 18.91 5.64
CA ARG A 49 6.48 19.41 5.60
C ARG A 49 6.97 19.70 4.18
N ALA A 50 6.60 18.83 3.24
CA ALA A 50 7.00 18.87 1.84
C ALA A 50 6.34 20.03 1.06
N ALA A 51 5.21 20.55 1.53
CA ALA A 51 4.59 21.75 0.96
C ALA A 51 5.55 22.96 0.95
N GLY A 52 6.52 23.03 1.86
CA GLY A 52 7.55 24.08 1.84
C GLY A 52 8.46 24.09 0.59
N PHE A 53 8.46 23.03 -0.22
CA PHE A 53 9.22 22.96 -1.48
C PHE A 53 8.42 23.41 -2.71
N GLY A 54 7.09 23.57 -2.58
CA GLY A 54 6.23 24.17 -3.60
C GLY A 54 6.34 23.53 -4.99
N ASP A 55 6.44 24.40 -6.00
CA ASP A 55 6.40 24.03 -7.42
C ASP A 55 7.45 23.01 -7.87
N MET A 56 8.66 23.03 -7.27
CA MET A 56 9.73 22.12 -7.69
C MET A 56 9.38 20.66 -7.41
N LEU A 57 8.85 20.39 -6.21
CA LEU A 57 8.38 19.04 -5.85
C LEU A 57 7.10 18.71 -6.63
N ALA A 58 6.19 19.66 -6.78
CA ALA A 58 4.94 19.45 -7.53
C ALA A 58 5.21 19.01 -8.97
N ALA A 59 6.17 19.62 -9.66
CA ALA A 59 6.54 19.25 -11.02
C ALA A 59 7.12 17.82 -11.13
N GLU A 60 7.82 17.33 -10.11
CA GLU A 60 8.27 15.93 -10.06
C GLU A 60 7.09 14.98 -9.86
N LEU A 61 6.19 15.31 -8.94
CA LEU A 61 4.99 14.51 -8.65
C LEU A 61 4.04 14.47 -9.86
N ASP A 62 3.89 15.57 -10.61
CA ASP A 62 3.09 15.60 -11.85
C ASP A 62 3.60 14.62 -12.89
N ARG A 63 4.93 14.43 -13.01
CA ARG A 63 5.52 13.43 -13.91
C ARG A 63 5.18 12.01 -13.46
N LEU A 64 5.15 11.76 -12.15
CA LEU A 64 4.76 10.46 -11.61
C LEU A 64 3.27 10.20 -11.86
N ILE A 65 2.40 11.20 -11.70
CA ILE A 65 0.97 11.08 -12.06
C ILE A 65 0.82 10.79 -13.56
N ALA A 66 1.55 11.50 -14.42
CA ALA A 66 1.51 11.24 -15.87
C ALA A 66 1.91 9.79 -16.19
N ARG A 67 2.94 9.26 -15.53
CA ARG A 67 3.33 7.85 -15.66
C ARG A 67 2.26 6.89 -15.12
N GLN A 68 1.58 7.22 -14.03
CA GLN A 68 0.44 6.44 -13.53
C GLN A 68 -0.69 6.38 -14.57
N VAL A 69 -0.95 7.48 -15.31
CA VAL A 69 -1.94 7.52 -16.40
C VAL A 69 -1.56 6.59 -17.55
N GLU A 70 -0.27 6.50 -17.90
CA GLU A 70 0.23 5.60 -18.96
C GLU A 70 0.04 4.13 -18.59
N VAL A 71 0.28 3.79 -17.31
CA VAL A 71 0.19 2.40 -16.81
C VAL A 71 -1.15 2.09 -16.14
N ARG A 72 -2.19 2.91 -16.31
CA ARG A 72 -3.50 2.74 -15.64
C ARG A 72 -4.24 1.42 -15.95
N HIS A 73 -3.78 0.69 -16.97
CA HIS A 73 -4.32 -0.63 -17.33
C HIS A 73 -3.37 -1.78 -16.96
N ASP A 74 -2.23 -1.49 -16.33
CA ASP A 74 -1.29 -2.43 -15.76
C ASP A 74 -1.26 -2.23 -14.24
N PRO A 75 -2.06 -3.01 -13.48
CA PRO A 75 -2.16 -2.85 -12.03
C PRO A 75 -0.81 -2.97 -11.30
N VAL A 76 0.07 -3.86 -11.77
CA VAL A 76 1.39 -4.07 -11.13
C VAL A 76 2.27 -2.84 -11.34
N ALA A 77 2.36 -2.35 -12.57
CA ALA A 77 3.14 -1.16 -12.87
C ALA A 77 2.55 0.10 -12.22
N PHE A 78 1.22 0.18 -12.08
CA PHE A 78 0.59 1.28 -11.36
C PHE A 78 0.94 1.25 -9.87
N ILE A 79 0.88 0.09 -9.20
CA ILE A 79 1.23 -0.05 -7.78
C ILE A 79 2.67 0.40 -7.52
N GLU A 80 3.61 0.02 -8.40
CA GLU A 80 4.99 0.49 -8.28
C GLU A 80 5.11 2.00 -8.48
N CYS A 81 4.36 2.57 -9.44
CA CYS A 81 4.36 4.02 -9.68
C CYS A 81 3.67 4.82 -8.56
N ASP A 82 2.61 4.27 -7.96
CA ASP A 82 1.91 4.79 -6.79
C ASP A 82 2.84 4.84 -5.56
N ARG A 83 3.56 3.75 -5.32
CA ARG A 83 4.57 3.71 -4.26
C ARG A 83 5.67 4.75 -4.49
N GLU A 84 6.13 4.92 -5.73
CA GLU A 84 7.13 5.93 -6.06
C GLU A 84 6.63 7.34 -5.75
N PHE A 85 5.36 7.65 -6.07
CA PHE A 85 4.73 8.92 -5.76
C PHE A 85 4.78 9.24 -4.25
N HIS A 86 4.31 8.32 -3.40
CA HIS A 86 4.31 8.51 -1.94
C HIS A 86 5.72 8.57 -1.36
N ARG A 87 6.63 7.72 -1.86
CA ARG A 87 8.04 7.71 -1.46
C ARG A 87 8.72 9.05 -1.75
N THR A 88 8.42 9.68 -2.88
CA THR A 88 8.97 10.99 -3.25
C THR A 88 8.52 12.07 -2.27
N ILE A 89 7.26 12.08 -1.84
CA ILE A 89 6.76 12.99 -0.80
C ILE A 89 7.49 12.77 0.53
N VAL A 90 7.61 11.52 0.98
CA VAL A 90 8.28 11.18 2.25
C VAL A 90 9.74 11.62 2.25
N ARG A 91 10.48 11.37 1.15
CA ARG A 91 11.89 11.77 1.03
C ARG A 91 12.04 13.29 1.00
N ALA A 92 11.15 13.99 0.31
CA ALA A 92 11.18 15.45 0.23
C ALA A 92 11.04 16.12 1.61
N ALA A 93 10.35 15.48 2.58
CA ALA A 93 10.24 16.00 3.94
C ALA A 93 11.59 16.12 4.70
N GLY A 94 12.65 15.46 4.21
CA GLY A 94 14.01 15.62 4.74
C GLY A 94 14.27 14.94 6.08
N ASN A 95 13.40 14.00 6.49
CA ASN A 95 13.58 13.22 7.71
C ASN A 95 14.03 11.78 7.36
N PRO A 96 15.33 11.45 7.50
CA PRO A 96 15.85 10.14 7.10
C PRO A 96 15.27 8.99 7.93
N VAL A 97 14.93 9.23 9.22
CA VAL A 97 14.33 8.21 10.08
C VAL A 97 12.94 7.83 9.58
N LEU A 98 12.13 8.81 9.17
CA LEU A 98 10.81 8.56 8.59
C LEU A 98 10.91 7.92 7.21
N ALA A 99 11.89 8.31 6.39
CA ALA A 99 12.14 7.68 5.10
C ALA A 99 12.51 6.18 5.27
N ASP A 100 13.42 5.87 6.19
CA ASP A 100 13.82 4.48 6.45
C ASP A 100 12.66 3.65 7.02
N PHE A 101 11.89 4.23 7.94
CA PHE A 101 10.67 3.58 8.44
C PHE A 101 9.67 3.32 7.32
N TYR A 102 9.43 4.30 6.44
CA TYR A 102 8.53 4.16 5.30
C TYR A 102 8.97 3.05 4.34
N GLU A 103 10.27 2.97 4.03
CA GLU A 103 10.83 1.92 3.18
C GLU A 103 10.69 0.54 3.83
N SER A 104 10.74 0.44 5.17
CA SER A 104 10.51 -0.84 5.87
C SER A 104 9.07 -1.37 5.69
N LEU A 105 8.13 -0.53 5.27
CA LEU A 105 6.76 -0.92 4.96
C LEU A 105 6.60 -1.43 3.52
N ARG A 106 7.61 -1.26 2.67
CA ARG A 106 7.55 -1.55 1.22
C ARG A 106 6.95 -2.92 0.90
N ASP A 107 7.53 -3.97 1.45
CA ASP A 107 7.18 -5.33 1.04
C ASP A 107 5.76 -5.71 1.51
N ARG A 108 5.29 -5.12 2.62
CA ARG A 108 3.90 -5.24 3.07
C ARG A 108 2.94 -4.51 2.14
N GLN A 109 3.29 -3.29 1.72
CA GLN A 109 2.49 -2.51 0.75
C GLN A 109 2.37 -3.22 -0.59
N LEU A 110 3.47 -3.80 -1.11
CA LEU A 110 3.44 -4.57 -2.36
C LEU A 110 2.52 -5.80 -2.25
N ARG A 111 2.63 -6.55 -1.15
CA ARG A 111 1.73 -7.70 -0.89
C ARG A 111 0.26 -7.26 -0.85
N MET A 112 -0.04 -6.13 -0.23
CA MET A 112 -1.41 -5.58 -0.16
C MET A 112 -1.92 -5.14 -1.53
N GLY A 113 -1.09 -4.47 -2.33
CA GLY A 113 -1.44 -4.03 -3.68
C GLY A 113 -1.76 -5.18 -4.63
N VAL A 114 -1.08 -6.33 -4.51
CA VAL A 114 -1.42 -7.53 -5.29
C VAL A 114 -2.86 -8.00 -5.03
N HIS A 115 -3.37 -7.81 -3.81
CA HIS A 115 -4.74 -8.17 -3.45
C HIS A 115 -5.80 -7.24 -4.08
N THR A 116 -5.42 -6.00 -4.42
CA THR A 116 -6.33 -5.00 -5.02
C THR A 116 -6.31 -4.98 -6.54
N ILE A 117 -5.44 -5.76 -7.21
CA ILE A 117 -5.38 -5.90 -8.67
C ILE A 117 -6.78 -6.17 -9.27
N MET A 118 -7.61 -6.95 -8.59
CA MET A 118 -8.95 -7.34 -9.06
C MET A 118 -9.97 -6.19 -9.07
N ILE A 119 -9.77 -5.16 -8.24
CA ILE A 119 -10.68 -3.99 -8.12
C ILE A 119 -10.07 -2.71 -8.71
N PHE A 120 -8.91 -2.86 -9.36
CA PHE A 120 -8.06 -1.75 -9.77
C PHE A 120 -8.73 -0.82 -10.81
N GLY A 121 -9.53 -1.39 -11.72
CA GLY A 121 -10.11 -0.65 -12.86
C GLY A 121 -10.93 0.58 -12.47
N GLU A 122 -11.88 0.45 -11.55
CA GLU A 122 -12.74 1.59 -11.13
C GLU A 122 -12.03 2.53 -10.15
N ARG A 123 -11.06 2.00 -9.38
CA ARG A 123 -10.36 2.75 -8.33
C ARG A 123 -9.23 3.62 -8.88
N GLY A 124 -8.56 3.19 -9.96
CA GLY A 124 -7.39 3.86 -10.53
C GLY A 124 -7.64 5.33 -10.89
N ASP A 125 -8.75 5.62 -11.56
CA ASP A 125 -9.11 7.01 -11.93
C ASP A 125 -9.37 7.89 -10.70
N SER A 126 -9.98 7.33 -9.66
CA SER A 126 -10.19 8.05 -8.39
C SER A 126 -8.86 8.31 -7.66
N VAL A 127 -7.90 7.37 -7.72
CA VAL A 127 -6.55 7.56 -7.13
C VAL A 127 -5.83 8.71 -7.83
N LEU A 128 -5.90 8.77 -9.16
CA LEU A 128 -5.28 9.85 -9.94
C LEU A 128 -5.81 11.24 -9.54
N ALA A 129 -7.13 11.36 -9.33
CA ALA A 129 -7.75 12.60 -8.87
C ALA A 129 -7.31 12.98 -7.44
N GLU A 130 -7.19 11.99 -6.56
CA GLU A 130 -6.70 12.19 -5.19
C GLU A 130 -5.23 12.60 -5.17
N HIS A 131 -4.38 11.99 -6.00
CA HIS A 131 -2.98 12.37 -6.15
C HIS A 131 -2.84 13.81 -6.66
N ALA A 132 -3.65 14.22 -7.64
CA ALA A 132 -3.66 15.59 -8.11
C ALA A 132 -4.01 16.60 -6.99
N ALA A 133 -4.93 16.25 -6.09
CA ALA A 133 -5.27 17.08 -4.93
C ALA A 133 -4.10 17.20 -3.93
N ILE A 134 -3.37 16.11 -3.68
CA ILE A 134 -2.15 16.14 -2.86
C ILE A 134 -1.10 17.06 -3.47
N VAL A 135 -0.85 16.92 -4.78
CA VAL A 135 0.12 17.76 -5.50
C VAL A 135 -0.28 19.23 -5.45
N GLU A 136 -1.57 19.55 -5.57
CA GLU A 136 -2.04 20.93 -5.50
C GLU A 136 -1.81 21.56 -4.11
N GLY A 137 -2.03 20.81 -3.03
CA GLY A 137 -1.71 21.25 -1.68
C GLY A 137 -0.22 21.57 -1.51
N ILE A 138 0.64 20.72 -2.07
CA ILE A 138 2.10 20.91 -2.08
C ILE A 138 2.48 22.13 -2.94
N ARG A 139 1.96 22.21 -4.17
CA ARG A 139 2.22 23.29 -5.15
C ARG A 139 1.91 24.66 -4.56
N CYS A 140 0.75 24.80 -3.93
CA CYS A 140 0.33 26.04 -3.27
C CYS A 140 1.10 26.37 -1.98
N GLY A 141 1.99 25.48 -1.51
CA GLY A 141 2.68 25.66 -0.25
C GLY A 141 1.74 25.72 0.96
N ARG A 142 0.68 24.89 0.96
CA ARG A 142 -0.36 24.84 2.01
C ARG A 142 -0.25 23.53 2.81
N PRO A 143 0.53 23.50 3.91
CA PRO A 143 0.82 22.28 4.67
C PRO A 143 -0.43 21.52 5.10
N GLU A 144 -1.41 22.21 5.67
CA GLU A 144 -2.63 21.60 6.18
C GLU A 144 -3.48 20.99 5.06
N GLN A 145 -3.46 21.59 3.87
CA GLN A 145 -4.15 21.05 2.71
C GLN A 145 -3.46 19.81 2.15
N ALA A 146 -2.13 19.81 2.07
CA ALA A 146 -1.36 18.65 1.64
C ALA A 146 -1.56 17.47 2.60
N SER A 147 -1.47 17.70 3.92
CA SER A 147 -1.72 16.67 4.94
C SER A 147 -3.15 16.12 4.86
N ALA A 148 -4.16 16.98 4.76
CA ALA A 148 -5.55 16.55 4.68
C ALA A 148 -5.85 15.74 3.40
N ALA A 149 -5.25 16.12 2.26
CA ALA A 149 -5.41 15.39 1.01
C ALA A 149 -4.81 13.98 1.07
N VAL A 150 -3.65 13.82 1.74
CA VAL A 150 -3.05 12.50 2.00
C VAL A 150 -3.95 11.67 2.93
N ALA A 151 -4.44 12.25 4.02
CA ALA A 151 -5.32 11.54 4.96
C ALA A 151 -6.58 11.00 4.26
N GLU A 152 -7.23 11.84 3.43
CA GLU A 152 -8.41 11.45 2.64
C GLU A 152 -8.09 10.33 1.65
N HIS A 153 -6.96 10.44 0.92
CA HIS A 153 -6.50 9.41 -0.01
C HIS A 153 -6.29 8.06 0.69
N LEU A 154 -5.58 8.05 1.82
CA LEU A 154 -5.29 6.83 2.56
C LEU A 154 -6.56 6.21 3.17
N ALA A 155 -7.49 7.02 3.64
CA ALA A 155 -8.79 6.54 4.14
C ALA A 155 -9.59 5.83 3.03
N ARG A 156 -9.66 6.41 1.83
CA ARG A 156 -10.33 5.80 0.67
C ARG A 156 -9.64 4.54 0.19
N THR A 157 -8.30 4.54 0.20
CA THR A 157 -7.49 3.36 -0.11
C THR A 157 -7.71 2.22 0.89
N LEU A 158 -7.82 2.52 2.19
CA LEU A 158 -8.17 1.53 3.22
C LEU A 158 -9.55 0.91 2.98
N VAL A 159 -10.57 1.72 2.65
CA VAL A 159 -11.90 1.21 2.31
C VAL A 159 -11.83 0.29 1.09
N ALA A 160 -11.12 0.70 0.04
CA ALA A 160 -10.93 -0.12 -1.16
C ALA A 160 -10.20 -1.44 -0.85
N LEU A 161 -9.21 -1.44 0.04
CA LEU A 161 -8.49 -2.65 0.46
C LEU A 161 -9.37 -3.64 1.24
N ARG A 162 -10.42 -3.17 1.91
CA ARG A 162 -11.35 -4.02 2.68
C ARG A 162 -12.46 -4.65 1.84
N LEU A 163 -12.86 -4.03 0.72
CA LEU A 163 -13.94 -4.53 -0.14
C LEU A 163 -13.70 -5.94 -0.74
N PRO A 164 -12.48 -6.31 -1.20
CA PRO A 164 -12.18 -7.66 -1.70
C PRO A 164 -12.29 -8.76 -0.63
N MET A 165 -11.97 -8.44 0.63
CA MET A 165 -11.97 -9.42 1.72
C MET A 165 -13.38 -9.90 2.09
N MET A 166 -14.42 -9.11 1.83
CA MET A 166 -15.81 -9.50 2.09
C MET A 166 -16.43 -10.35 0.97
N ALA A 167 -15.84 -10.32 -0.24
CA ALA A 167 -16.40 -10.98 -1.42
C ALA A 167 -15.76 -12.36 -1.75
N GLY A 168 -14.79 -12.84 -0.97
CA GLY A 168 -13.97 -13.98 -1.37
C GLY A 168 -13.42 -14.85 -0.24
N PHE A 169 -14.29 -15.56 0.49
CA PHE A 169 -14.02 -16.92 0.99
C PHE A 169 -15.35 -17.68 1.11
N GLY A 170 -15.86 -18.13 -0.05
CA GLY A 170 -16.86 -19.20 -0.07
C GLY A 170 -16.27 -20.44 0.60
N SER A 171 -16.89 -20.84 1.70
CA SER A 171 -16.68 -22.10 2.43
C SER A 171 -16.14 -23.22 1.53
N VAL A 172 -14.90 -23.66 1.79
CA VAL A 172 -14.50 -25.02 1.41
C VAL A 172 -15.29 -25.93 2.32
N ALA A 173 -16.50 -26.27 1.88
CA ALA A 173 -17.30 -27.33 2.45
C ALA A 173 -16.44 -28.59 2.46
N THR A 174 -16.11 -29.06 3.66
CA THR A 174 -15.46 -30.35 3.86
C THR A 174 -16.40 -31.44 3.37
N ALA A 175 -16.15 -31.93 2.16
CA ALA A 175 -16.77 -33.14 1.66
C ALA A 175 -16.35 -34.30 2.57
N ARG A 176 -17.22 -34.69 3.51
CA ARG A 176 -17.15 -35.97 4.19
C ARG A 176 -17.37 -37.06 3.13
N SER A 177 -16.34 -37.86 2.88
CA SER A 177 -16.46 -39.12 2.16
C SER A 177 -17.20 -40.14 3.04
N PRO A 178 -18.21 -40.88 2.53
CA PRO A 178 -18.79 -42.01 3.24
C PRO A 178 -17.94 -43.26 2.94
N ALA A 179 -17.10 -43.66 3.88
CA ALA A 179 -16.45 -44.97 3.84
C ALA A 179 -17.33 -46.00 4.56
N ALA A 180 -17.95 -46.85 3.72
CA ALA A 180 -18.21 -48.28 3.91
C ALA A 180 -18.91 -48.76 5.20
N ALA A 181 -20.21 -49.01 5.06
CA ALA A 181 -20.87 -50.13 5.73
C ALA A 181 -21.33 -51.11 4.64
N ALA A 182 -20.64 -52.24 4.50
CA ALA A 182 -21.18 -53.46 3.89
C ALA A 182 -20.25 -54.65 4.18
N GLN A 183 -20.82 -55.58 4.95
CA GLN A 183 -20.48 -57.00 5.14
C GLN A 183 -19.31 -57.34 6.06
#